data_AF-A0AAN3NZV0-F1
#
_entry.id   AF-A0AAN3NZV0-F1
#
_cell.length_a   1.000
_cell.length_b   1.000
_cell.length_c   1.000
_cell.angle_alpha   90.00
_cell.angle_beta   90.00
_cell.angle_gamma   90.00
#
_symmetry.space_group_name_H-M   'P 1'
#
loop_
_entity.id
_entity.type
_entity.pdbx_description
1 polymer ?
#
loop_
_entity_poly.entity_id
_entity_poly.type
_entity_poly.pdbx_seq_one_letter_code
_entity_poly.pdbx_strand_id
1 'polypeptide(L)'
;DGDQAIVNNEGESTITNGGTGTQINGNDATANNSGKTTVDGKDSTGTKIAGNIGIVNLDGSLTVTGGAHGVENIGDNGTVNNKGDIVVSDTGSIGVLINGEGATVSNTGDVNVSNEATGFSITTNSGKVSLAGSMQVGDFSTGVDLNGNNNSVTLAAKDLKVVGQKATGINVSGDANTVNITGNVLVDKDKTADNAAEYFFDPSVGINVYGSDNNVTLDGKLTVVSDSEVTSRQSNLFDGSAEKTSGLVVIGDGNTVNMNGGLELIGEKNALADGSQVASLRTGYSYTSVIVVSGESSVYLNGDTTISGEFPLGFAGVIRVQDKALLEIGSGATLTMQDIDSFEHHGTRTPELTYADSGAKIVNKGTVEIQNLGFAFVTGENTTGINSGTISLLQNGKDPAPSPIVLLATNGGSATNAGTITGKVTEQHSVFNKYSTGTSNSFIFNNDVSSITGLVAQSNSTIINTDSGIIDLYGRGSVGMLAIADSTAENQGKITLDSMWVDANDTTAMRDIASNSAIDFGTG
;
A
#
# COMPACT_ATOMS: atom_id res chain seq x y z
N ASP A 1 13.46 20.82 -41.05
CA ASP A 1 14.23 19.64 -41.47
C ASP A 1 15.71 19.95 -41.45
N GLY A 2 16.52 19.07 -40.87
CA GLY A 2 17.98 19.19 -40.84
C GLY A 2 18.59 18.51 -39.62
N ASP A 3 19.61 17.67 -39.86
CA ASP A 3 20.43 17.11 -38.78
C ASP A 3 21.23 18.23 -38.09
N GLN A 4 21.51 18.07 -36.80
CA GLN A 4 22.26 19.04 -35.98
C GLN A 4 21.62 20.45 -35.95
N ALA A 5 20.35 20.58 -36.30
CA ALA A 5 19.64 21.85 -36.23
C ALA A 5 19.48 22.29 -34.77
N ILE A 6 19.72 23.58 -34.50
CA ILE A 6 19.58 24.18 -33.18
C ILE A 6 18.52 25.28 -33.24
N VAL A 7 17.50 25.18 -32.40
CA VAL A 7 16.45 26.20 -32.24
C VAL A 7 16.48 26.74 -30.81
N ASN A 8 16.49 28.07 -30.66
CA ASN A 8 16.48 28.74 -29.36
C ASN A 8 15.17 29.54 -29.20
N ASN A 9 14.34 29.14 -28.25
CA ASN A 9 13.08 29.79 -27.89
C ASN A 9 13.25 30.50 -26.54
N GLU A 10 13.60 31.80 -26.60
CA GLU A 10 13.86 32.63 -25.42
C GLU A 10 12.62 33.41 -24.94
N GLY A 11 11.69 33.68 -25.85
CA GLY A 11 10.45 34.41 -25.55
C GLY A 11 9.33 33.52 -25.01
N GLU A 12 8.30 34.15 -24.45
CA GLU A 12 7.07 33.45 -24.09
C GLU A 12 6.37 32.93 -25.35
N SER A 13 5.95 31.67 -25.31
CA SER A 13 5.28 30.99 -26.42
C SER A 13 3.91 30.49 -26.00
N THR A 14 2.89 30.77 -26.80
CA THR A 14 1.53 30.25 -26.64
C THR A 14 1.13 29.51 -27.90
N ILE A 15 0.89 28.21 -27.78
CA ILE A 15 0.55 27.31 -28.87
C ILE A 15 -0.88 26.83 -28.65
N THR A 16 -1.76 27.05 -29.61
CA THR A 16 -3.19 26.67 -29.51
C THR A 16 -3.73 26.12 -30.83
N ASN A 17 -4.96 25.58 -30.80
CA ASN A 17 -5.73 25.18 -31.98
C ASN A 17 -5.03 24.12 -32.87
N GLY A 18 -4.36 23.14 -32.27
CA GLY A 18 -3.67 22.06 -33.00
C GLY A 18 -2.35 22.51 -33.64
N GLY A 19 -1.81 23.66 -33.22
CA GLY A 19 -0.53 24.16 -33.69
C GLY A 19 0.66 23.40 -33.12
N THR A 20 1.79 23.41 -33.84
CA THR A 20 3.09 22.99 -33.29
C THR A 20 4.01 24.20 -33.19
N GLY A 21 4.55 24.49 -32.01
CA GLY A 21 5.43 25.63 -31.78
C GLY A 21 6.78 25.47 -32.46
N THR A 22 7.57 24.51 -32.00
CA THR A 22 8.85 24.12 -32.61
C THR A 22 8.75 22.70 -33.15
N GLN A 23 9.07 22.51 -34.43
CA GLN A 23 9.23 21.19 -35.02
C GLN A 23 10.59 21.05 -35.71
N ILE A 24 11.35 20.04 -35.31
CA ILE A 24 12.63 19.69 -35.94
C ILE A 24 12.57 18.23 -36.39
N ASN A 25 12.65 18.00 -37.70
CA ASN A 25 12.84 16.66 -38.26
C ASN A 25 14.31 16.50 -38.67
N GLY A 26 15.07 15.74 -37.91
CA GLY A 26 16.52 15.60 -38.11
C GLY A 26 17.20 14.99 -36.89
N ASN A 27 18.28 14.26 -37.13
CA ASN A 27 19.07 13.63 -36.07
C ASN A 27 19.97 14.66 -35.37
N ASP A 28 20.31 14.41 -34.12
CA ASP A 28 21.20 15.26 -33.31
C ASP A 28 20.70 16.72 -33.22
N ALA A 29 19.40 16.92 -33.37
CA ALA A 29 18.76 18.22 -33.29
C ALA A 29 18.64 18.68 -31.83
N THR A 30 18.74 19.98 -31.58
CA THR A 30 18.59 20.57 -30.26
C THR A 30 17.52 21.67 -30.25
N ALA A 31 16.58 21.61 -29.32
CA ALA A 31 15.63 22.68 -29.01
C ALA A 31 15.87 23.21 -27.59
N ASN A 32 16.19 24.50 -27.47
CA ASN A 32 16.42 25.18 -26.21
C ASN A 32 15.23 26.09 -25.88
N ASN A 33 14.41 25.70 -24.92
CA ASN A 33 13.22 26.42 -24.46
C ASN A 33 13.51 27.10 -23.11
N SER A 34 13.97 28.34 -23.14
CA SER A 34 14.25 29.12 -21.93
C SER A 34 13.10 30.07 -21.56
N GLY A 35 12.25 30.42 -22.53
CA GLY A 35 11.02 31.16 -22.28
C GLY A 35 9.89 30.27 -21.74
N LYS A 36 8.90 30.91 -21.09
CA LYS A 36 7.67 30.24 -20.66
C LYS A 36 6.92 29.69 -21.88
N THR A 37 6.47 28.44 -21.82
CA THR A 37 5.69 27.78 -22.87
C THR A 37 4.31 27.40 -22.34
N THR A 38 3.26 27.84 -23.03
CA THR A 38 1.88 27.42 -22.78
C THR A 38 1.35 26.72 -24.03
N VAL A 39 0.90 25.48 -23.88
CA VAL A 39 0.35 24.66 -24.96
C VAL A 39 -1.07 24.26 -24.58
N ASP A 40 -2.05 24.64 -25.39
CA ASP A 40 -3.46 24.40 -25.09
C ASP A 40 -4.23 23.85 -26.30
N GLY A 41 -5.16 22.96 -26.02
CA GLY A 41 -6.07 22.39 -27.01
C GLY A 41 -5.52 21.15 -27.72
N LYS A 42 -6.46 20.30 -28.12
CA LYS A 42 -6.19 19.00 -28.70
C LYS A 42 -5.26 19.09 -29.91
N ASP A 43 -4.33 18.13 -29.99
CA ASP A 43 -3.33 17.99 -31.05
C ASP A 43 -2.31 19.16 -31.11
N SER A 44 -2.34 20.10 -30.15
CA SER A 44 -1.31 21.12 -30.03
C SER A 44 -0.02 20.52 -29.46
N THR A 45 1.14 20.96 -29.96
CA THR A 45 2.45 20.53 -29.47
C THR A 45 3.37 21.72 -29.22
N GLY A 46 3.98 21.82 -28.05
CA GLY A 46 4.94 22.88 -27.75
C GLY A 46 6.23 22.72 -28.56
N THR A 47 6.99 21.67 -28.25
CA THR A 47 8.24 21.32 -28.95
C THR A 47 8.20 19.87 -29.41
N LYS A 48 8.53 19.63 -30.67
CA LYS A 48 8.64 18.31 -31.27
C LYS A 48 9.98 18.12 -31.95
N ILE A 49 10.72 17.11 -31.53
CA ILE A 49 11.87 16.60 -32.28
C ILE A 49 11.52 15.20 -32.78
N ALA A 50 11.66 14.99 -34.09
CA ALA A 50 11.55 13.71 -34.75
C ALA A 50 12.90 13.36 -35.40
N GLY A 51 13.71 12.57 -34.71
CA GLY A 51 15.04 12.17 -35.13
C GLY A 51 15.85 11.59 -33.97
N ASN A 52 16.84 10.76 -34.29
CA ASN A 52 17.69 10.14 -33.28
C ASN A 52 18.57 11.18 -32.61
N ILE A 53 18.88 11.00 -31.33
CA ILE A 53 19.73 11.90 -30.54
C ILE A 53 19.12 13.31 -30.45
N GLY A 54 17.79 13.43 -30.51
CA GLY A 54 17.10 14.71 -30.30
C GLY A 54 17.28 15.20 -28.87
N ILE A 55 17.65 16.46 -28.66
CA ILE A 55 17.87 17.07 -27.35
C ILE A 55 16.87 18.20 -27.13
N VAL A 56 16.05 18.11 -26.09
CA VAL A 56 15.19 19.21 -25.65
C VAL A 56 15.66 19.69 -24.29
N ASN A 57 16.05 20.96 -24.20
CA ASN A 57 16.35 21.63 -22.94
C ASN A 57 15.18 22.57 -22.60
N LEU A 58 14.56 22.37 -21.44
CA LEU A 58 13.43 23.15 -20.96
C LEU A 58 13.82 23.84 -19.65
N ASP A 59 14.29 25.09 -19.77
CA ASP A 59 14.65 25.91 -18.62
C ASP A 59 13.49 26.83 -18.18
N GLY A 60 12.60 27.18 -19.10
CA GLY A 60 11.38 27.93 -18.81
C GLY A 60 10.23 27.03 -18.32
N SER A 61 9.26 27.62 -17.60
CA SER A 61 8.08 26.87 -17.15
C SER A 61 7.23 26.39 -18.33
N LEU A 62 6.63 25.21 -18.20
CA LEU A 62 5.75 24.59 -19.18
C LEU A 62 4.35 24.40 -18.60
N THR A 63 3.34 24.88 -19.31
CA THR A 63 1.91 24.64 -18.99
C THR A 63 1.25 23.95 -20.17
N VAL A 64 0.58 22.82 -19.94
CA VAL A 64 -0.04 21.99 -20.98
C VAL A 64 -1.49 21.67 -20.60
N THR A 65 -2.44 22.02 -21.47
CA THR A 65 -3.89 21.86 -21.21
C THR A 65 -4.68 21.40 -22.43
N GLY A 66 -5.94 21.00 -22.24
CA GLY A 66 -6.89 20.75 -23.33
C GLY A 66 -6.57 19.57 -24.27
N GLY A 67 -5.82 18.56 -23.81
CA GLY A 67 -5.41 17.41 -24.63
C GLY A 67 -4.18 17.66 -25.49
N ALA A 68 -3.33 18.62 -25.10
CA ALA A 68 -2.11 19.00 -25.79
C ALA A 68 -0.87 18.23 -25.31
N HIS A 69 0.21 18.25 -26.08
CA HIS A 69 1.52 17.74 -25.66
C HIS A 69 2.53 18.88 -25.48
N GLY A 70 3.23 18.93 -24.35
CA GLY A 70 4.24 19.96 -24.09
C GLY A 70 5.50 19.73 -24.93
N VAL A 71 6.15 18.59 -24.69
CA VAL A 71 7.35 18.14 -25.40
C VAL A 71 7.09 16.76 -26.00
N GLU A 72 7.43 16.58 -27.27
CA GLU A 72 7.55 15.28 -27.93
C GLU A 72 9.00 15.08 -28.41
N ASN A 73 9.69 14.08 -27.87
CA ASN A 73 11.00 13.68 -28.36
C ASN A 73 10.93 12.25 -28.89
N ILE A 74 10.94 12.12 -30.21
CA ILE A 74 10.67 10.88 -30.93
C ILE A 74 11.92 10.48 -31.72
N GLY A 75 12.49 9.34 -31.38
CA GLY A 75 13.73 8.82 -31.97
C GLY A 75 14.65 8.23 -30.91
N ASP A 76 15.59 7.40 -31.35
CA ASP A 76 16.48 6.69 -30.44
C ASP A 76 17.51 7.64 -29.81
N ASN A 77 17.83 7.41 -28.55
CA ASN A 77 18.76 8.16 -27.72
C ASN A 77 18.34 9.63 -27.52
N GLY A 78 17.03 9.92 -27.61
CA GLY A 78 16.49 11.24 -27.30
C GLY A 78 16.75 11.65 -25.86
N THR A 79 17.07 12.92 -25.63
CA THR A 79 17.31 13.52 -24.31
C THR A 79 16.33 14.64 -24.03
N VAL A 80 15.71 14.65 -22.85
CA VAL A 80 14.93 15.79 -22.33
C VAL A 80 15.52 16.22 -21.00
N ASN A 81 16.00 17.46 -20.93
CA ASN A 81 16.50 18.09 -19.70
C ASN A 81 15.53 19.20 -19.29
N ASN A 82 14.76 18.98 -18.23
CA ASN A 82 13.86 19.96 -17.68
C ASN A 82 14.37 20.54 -16.35
N LYS A 83 14.47 21.86 -16.29
CA LYS A 83 14.70 22.63 -15.06
C LYS A 83 13.53 23.53 -14.68
N GLY A 84 12.64 23.84 -15.63
CA GLY A 84 11.45 24.66 -15.37
C GLY A 84 10.32 23.86 -14.72
N ASP A 85 9.38 24.54 -14.09
CA ASP A 85 8.20 23.86 -13.53
C ASP A 85 7.26 23.39 -14.64
N ILE A 86 6.67 22.21 -14.47
CA ILE A 86 5.70 21.62 -15.39
C ILE A 86 4.33 21.59 -14.71
N VAL A 87 3.33 22.14 -15.40
CA VAL A 87 1.91 22.03 -15.04
C VAL A 87 1.18 21.38 -16.19
N VAL A 88 0.53 20.24 -15.94
CA VAL A 88 -0.25 19.51 -16.95
C VAL A 88 -1.67 19.31 -16.43
N SER A 89 -2.67 19.72 -17.20
CA SER A 89 -4.08 19.51 -16.84
C SER A 89 -4.90 19.04 -18.02
N ASP A 90 -6.02 18.40 -17.72
CA ASP A 90 -7.09 17.99 -18.65
C ASP A 90 -6.78 16.69 -19.41
N THR A 91 -7.86 15.99 -19.76
CA THR A 91 -7.83 14.69 -20.39
C THR A 91 -6.93 14.65 -21.62
N GLY A 92 -5.98 13.71 -21.60
CA GLY A 92 -5.07 13.46 -22.73
C GLY A 92 -3.93 14.47 -22.85
N SER A 93 -3.83 15.45 -21.95
CA SER A 93 -2.67 16.33 -21.92
C SER A 93 -1.44 15.59 -21.42
N ILE A 94 -0.30 15.79 -22.08
CA ILE A 94 0.98 15.17 -21.71
C ILE A 94 2.06 16.25 -21.57
N GLY A 95 2.71 16.33 -20.42
CA GLY A 95 3.81 17.27 -20.20
C GLY A 95 5.01 16.96 -21.10
N VAL A 96 5.58 15.77 -20.90
CA VAL A 96 6.72 15.27 -21.68
C VAL A 96 6.41 13.89 -22.21
N LEU A 97 6.42 13.74 -23.53
CA LEU A 97 6.29 12.48 -24.25
C LEU A 97 7.64 12.11 -24.87
N ILE A 98 8.09 10.88 -24.61
CA ILE A 98 9.29 10.32 -25.23
C ILE A 98 8.97 8.96 -25.81
N ASN A 99 9.43 8.74 -27.05
CA ASN A 99 9.28 7.47 -27.73
C ASN A 99 10.54 7.16 -28.54
N GLY A 100 11.32 6.18 -28.07
CA GLY A 100 12.55 5.73 -28.72
C GLY A 100 13.46 4.98 -27.76
N GLU A 101 14.42 4.23 -28.29
CA GLU A 101 15.32 3.41 -27.47
C GLU A 101 16.38 4.24 -26.75
N GLY A 102 16.82 3.84 -25.55
CA GLY A 102 17.94 4.47 -24.86
C GLY A 102 17.72 5.94 -24.47
N ALA A 103 16.47 6.35 -24.25
CA ALA A 103 16.14 7.73 -23.94
C ALA A 103 16.74 8.19 -22.60
N THR A 104 17.08 9.47 -22.50
CA THR A 104 17.54 10.10 -21.25
C THR A 104 16.59 11.22 -20.83
N VAL A 105 16.11 11.17 -19.59
CA VAL A 105 15.26 12.21 -19.00
C VAL A 105 15.91 12.71 -17.73
N SER A 106 16.01 14.02 -17.60
CA SER A 106 16.42 14.67 -16.36
C SER A 106 15.43 15.77 -16.03
N ASN A 107 14.73 15.66 -14.91
CA ASN A 107 13.84 16.70 -14.38
C ASN A 107 14.40 17.22 -13.06
N THR A 108 14.43 18.54 -12.87
CA THR A 108 14.72 19.17 -11.56
C THR A 108 13.68 20.20 -11.13
N GLY A 109 12.76 20.58 -12.02
CA GLY A 109 11.65 21.49 -11.70
C GLY A 109 10.48 20.75 -11.04
N ASP A 110 9.57 21.51 -10.44
CA ASP A 110 8.38 20.93 -9.80
C ASP A 110 7.34 20.52 -10.85
N VAL A 111 6.59 19.45 -10.57
CA VAL A 111 5.64 18.85 -11.51
C VAL A 111 4.27 18.74 -10.86
N ASN A 112 3.26 19.39 -11.46
CA ASN A 112 1.87 19.31 -11.03
C ASN A 112 1.02 18.77 -12.16
N VAL A 113 0.30 17.67 -11.92
CA VAL A 113 -0.53 16.97 -12.90
C VAL A 113 -1.95 16.87 -12.37
N SER A 114 -2.98 17.20 -13.16
CA SER A 114 -4.38 17.16 -12.71
C SER A 114 -5.38 16.85 -13.83
N ASN A 115 -6.61 16.48 -13.47
CA ASN A 115 -7.73 16.33 -14.38
C ASN A 115 -7.47 15.37 -15.56
N GLU A 116 -7.12 14.10 -15.31
CA GLU A 116 -6.86 13.07 -16.34
C GLU A 116 -5.63 13.32 -17.25
N ALA A 117 -4.63 14.05 -16.74
CA ALA A 117 -3.40 14.34 -17.47
C ALA A 117 -2.24 13.38 -17.14
N THR A 118 -1.19 13.40 -17.95
CA THR A 118 0.06 12.67 -17.69
C THR A 118 1.26 13.62 -17.62
N GLY A 119 2.03 13.57 -16.54
CA GLY A 119 3.25 14.38 -16.39
C GLY A 119 4.33 13.96 -17.38
N PHE A 120 4.79 12.72 -17.26
CA PHE A 120 5.77 12.10 -18.15
C PHE A 120 5.22 10.79 -18.73
N SER A 121 5.17 10.68 -20.05
CA SER A 121 4.90 9.43 -20.77
C SER A 121 6.17 9.01 -21.50
N ILE A 122 6.79 7.92 -21.05
CA ILE A 122 8.13 7.50 -21.49
C ILE A 122 8.04 6.08 -22.01
N THR A 123 8.23 5.91 -23.32
CA THR A 123 8.36 4.60 -23.98
C THR A 123 9.79 4.41 -24.45
N THR A 124 10.54 3.53 -23.78
CA THR A 124 11.97 3.30 -24.08
C THR A 124 12.45 1.98 -23.48
N ASN A 125 13.43 1.32 -24.12
CA ASN A 125 14.23 0.29 -23.46
C ASN A 125 15.64 0.83 -23.17
N SER A 126 16.26 0.34 -22.10
CA SER A 126 17.61 0.76 -21.67
C SER A 126 17.76 2.27 -21.46
N GLY A 127 16.66 2.97 -21.18
CA GLY A 127 16.64 4.40 -20.91
C GLY A 127 17.12 4.75 -19.50
N LYS A 128 17.40 6.03 -19.29
CA LYS A 128 17.80 6.62 -18.01
C LYS A 128 16.86 7.76 -17.66
N VAL A 129 16.08 7.58 -16.61
CA VAL A 129 15.08 8.57 -16.17
C VAL A 129 15.47 9.05 -14.78
N SER A 130 15.77 10.33 -14.64
CA SER A 130 16.08 10.97 -13.36
C SER A 130 15.09 12.08 -13.10
N LEU A 131 14.25 11.90 -12.09
CA LEU A 131 13.23 12.88 -11.70
C LEU A 131 13.55 13.40 -10.29
N ALA A 132 14.00 14.64 -10.23
CA ALA A 132 14.16 15.44 -9.01
C ALA A 132 13.14 16.59 -9.03
N GLY A 133 12.97 17.29 -7.90
CA GLY A 133 11.88 18.26 -7.70
C GLY A 133 10.68 17.64 -6.97
N SER A 134 9.69 18.42 -6.58
CA SER A 134 8.45 17.90 -6.01
C SER A 134 7.49 17.47 -7.11
N MET A 135 6.69 16.43 -6.84
CA MET A 135 5.64 15.98 -7.76
C MET A 135 4.30 15.89 -7.03
N GLN A 136 3.27 16.53 -7.60
CA GLN A 136 1.89 16.40 -7.15
C GLN A 136 1.03 15.83 -8.28
N VAL A 137 0.25 14.79 -7.97
CA VAL A 137 -0.65 14.12 -8.89
C VAL A 137 -2.07 14.21 -8.36
N GLY A 138 -2.88 15.02 -9.04
CA GLY A 138 -4.30 15.26 -8.81
C GLY A 138 -5.18 14.30 -9.60
N ASP A 139 -6.46 14.65 -9.70
CA ASP A 139 -7.52 13.73 -10.11
C ASP A 139 -7.25 13.03 -11.44
N PHE A 140 -7.48 11.71 -11.43
CA PHE A 140 -7.40 10.76 -12.54
C PHE A 140 -6.07 10.76 -13.31
N SER A 141 -5.06 11.42 -12.75
CA SER A 141 -3.83 11.74 -13.46
C SER A 141 -2.74 10.73 -13.16
N THR A 142 -1.75 10.69 -14.04
CA THR A 142 -0.54 9.91 -13.86
C THR A 142 0.68 10.83 -13.79
N GLY A 143 1.46 10.73 -12.71
CA GLY A 143 2.70 11.50 -12.60
C GLY A 143 3.74 11.06 -13.63
N VAL A 144 4.08 9.77 -13.58
CA VAL A 144 5.03 9.11 -14.48
C VAL A 144 4.42 7.83 -15.01
N ASP A 145 4.39 7.68 -16.33
CA ASP A 145 4.06 6.44 -17.02
C ASP A 145 5.27 5.96 -17.83
N LEU A 146 5.94 4.92 -17.32
CA LEU A 146 7.10 4.30 -17.97
C LEU A 146 6.72 2.96 -18.58
N ASN A 147 7.03 2.79 -19.86
CA ASN A 147 6.84 1.56 -20.60
C ASN A 147 8.13 1.14 -21.32
N GLY A 148 8.57 -0.09 -21.05
CA GLY A 148 9.68 -0.75 -21.74
C GLY A 148 10.60 -1.45 -20.76
N ASN A 149 11.74 -1.91 -21.26
CA ASN A 149 12.56 -2.90 -20.58
C ASN A 149 13.94 -2.36 -20.21
N ASN A 150 14.53 -2.90 -19.14
CA ASN A 150 15.91 -2.59 -18.72
C ASN A 150 16.17 -1.11 -18.46
N ASN A 151 15.13 -0.34 -18.11
CA ASN A 151 15.29 1.08 -17.82
C ASN A 151 15.88 1.29 -16.44
N SER A 152 16.67 2.36 -16.28
CA SER A 152 17.16 2.83 -14.99
C SER A 152 16.44 4.11 -14.61
N VAL A 153 15.63 4.05 -13.56
CA VAL A 153 14.83 5.16 -13.07
C VAL A 153 15.34 5.56 -11.69
N THR A 154 15.57 6.85 -11.48
CA THR A 154 15.87 7.43 -10.18
C THR A 154 14.88 8.55 -9.91
N LEU A 155 14.05 8.38 -8.90
CA LEU A 155 13.20 9.44 -8.36
C LEU A 155 13.86 9.97 -7.10
N ALA A 156 14.63 11.04 -7.27
CA ALA A 156 15.13 11.87 -6.19
C ALA A 156 14.15 13.02 -5.90
N ALA A 157 12.86 12.78 -6.13
CA ALA A 157 11.82 13.76 -5.85
C ALA A 157 11.87 14.11 -4.36
N LYS A 158 11.70 15.39 -4.01
CA LYS A 158 11.70 15.79 -2.60
C LYS A 158 10.52 15.14 -1.87
N ASP A 159 9.34 15.23 -2.49
CA ASP A 159 8.12 14.53 -2.10
C ASP A 159 7.34 14.18 -3.40
N LEU A 160 6.84 12.95 -3.50
CA LEU A 160 5.79 12.56 -4.45
C LEU A 160 4.45 12.50 -3.70
N LYS A 161 3.48 13.33 -4.10
CA LYS A 161 2.16 13.39 -3.49
C LYS A 161 1.08 12.99 -4.48
N VAL A 162 0.42 11.88 -4.21
CA VAL A 162 -0.75 11.41 -4.95
C VAL A 162 -1.98 11.83 -4.16
N VAL A 163 -2.58 12.94 -4.58
CA VAL A 163 -3.70 13.59 -3.87
C VAL A 163 -5.03 13.49 -4.61
N GLY A 164 -5.00 13.14 -5.90
CA GLY A 164 -6.21 13.04 -6.68
C GLY A 164 -7.03 11.79 -6.42
N GLN A 165 -8.29 11.83 -6.86
CA GLN A 165 -9.15 10.66 -7.03
C GLN A 165 -8.64 9.80 -8.19
N LYS A 166 -8.50 8.47 -8.00
CA LYS A 166 -8.00 7.54 -9.06
C LYS A 166 -6.67 7.95 -9.69
N ALA A 167 -5.83 8.64 -8.92
CA ALA A 167 -4.55 9.11 -9.39
C ALA A 167 -3.49 8.00 -9.28
N THR A 168 -2.49 8.01 -10.17
CA THR A 168 -1.32 7.13 -10.09
C THR A 168 -0.06 7.98 -10.02
N GLY A 169 0.74 7.82 -8.96
CA GLY A 169 2.01 8.52 -8.83
C GLY A 169 2.99 8.08 -9.91
N ILE A 170 3.39 6.82 -9.83
CA ILE A 170 4.35 6.20 -10.76
C ILE A 170 3.75 4.89 -11.27
N ASN A 171 3.71 4.74 -12.58
CA ASN A 171 3.42 3.49 -13.27
C ASN A 171 4.69 3.00 -13.98
N VAL A 172 5.11 1.78 -13.69
CA VAL A 172 6.25 1.11 -14.35
C VAL A 172 5.73 -0.17 -14.99
N SER A 173 5.87 -0.25 -16.30
CA SER A 173 5.47 -1.40 -17.10
C SER A 173 6.63 -1.89 -17.98
N GLY A 174 6.66 -3.20 -18.22
CA GLY A 174 7.73 -3.88 -18.94
C GLY A 174 8.62 -4.68 -17.99
N ASP A 175 9.77 -5.11 -18.49
CA ASP A 175 10.59 -6.13 -17.82
C ASP A 175 11.97 -5.59 -17.42
N ALA A 176 12.52 -6.14 -16.33
CA ALA A 176 13.90 -5.88 -15.88
C ALA A 176 14.23 -4.40 -15.63
N ASN A 177 13.24 -3.56 -15.31
CA ASN A 177 13.50 -2.17 -14.96
C ASN A 177 14.08 -2.07 -13.55
N THR A 178 15.02 -1.13 -13.35
CA THR A 178 15.55 -0.79 -12.02
C THR A 178 15.06 0.60 -11.62
N VAL A 179 14.34 0.70 -10.51
CA VAL A 179 13.71 1.94 -10.02
C VAL A 179 14.20 2.24 -8.61
N ASN A 180 14.85 3.38 -8.41
CA ASN A 180 15.31 3.85 -7.10
C ASN A 180 14.53 5.10 -6.71
N ILE A 181 13.82 5.06 -5.59
CA ILE A 181 13.03 6.18 -5.07
C ILE A 181 13.62 6.59 -3.72
N THR A 182 14.27 7.75 -3.67
CA THR A 182 14.88 8.25 -2.43
C THR A 182 13.98 9.22 -1.67
N GLY A 183 12.98 9.78 -2.34
CA GLY A 183 11.97 10.66 -1.75
C GLY A 183 10.86 9.92 -1.04
N ASN A 184 10.13 10.63 -0.19
CA ASN A 184 8.89 10.10 0.40
C ASN A 184 7.79 10.04 -0.65
N VAL A 185 6.91 9.05 -0.50
CA VAL A 185 5.70 8.89 -1.33
C VAL A 185 4.49 8.99 -0.41
N LEU A 186 3.63 9.96 -0.66
CA LEU A 186 2.36 10.16 0.04
C LEU A 186 1.20 9.79 -0.90
N VAL A 187 0.29 8.95 -0.42
CA VAL A 187 -1.01 8.70 -1.05
C VAL A 187 -2.10 9.16 -0.08
N ASP A 188 -2.72 10.29 -0.38
CA ASP A 188 -3.73 10.92 0.46
C ASP A 188 -4.74 11.65 -0.42
N LYS A 189 -5.82 10.94 -0.75
CA LYS A 189 -6.89 11.48 -1.60
C LYS A 189 -7.50 12.73 -0.99
N ASP A 190 -7.67 13.77 -1.78
CA ASP A 190 -8.31 15.02 -1.37
C ASP A 190 -9.80 14.80 -1.11
N LYS A 191 -10.16 14.66 0.16
CA LYS A 191 -11.54 14.47 0.62
C LYS A 191 -12.41 15.73 0.48
N THR A 192 -11.81 16.87 0.15
CA THR A 192 -12.52 18.14 -0.07
C THR A 192 -12.93 18.36 -1.53
N ALA A 193 -12.47 17.51 -2.46
CA ALA A 193 -12.82 17.59 -3.87
C ALA A 193 -14.31 17.27 -4.11
N ASP A 194 -14.93 17.97 -5.05
CA ASP A 194 -16.37 17.82 -5.38
C ASP A 194 -16.75 16.38 -5.80
N ASN A 195 -15.79 15.63 -6.35
CA ASN A 195 -15.94 14.24 -6.81
C ASN A 195 -15.44 13.20 -5.79
N ALA A 196 -14.99 13.59 -4.60
CA ALA A 196 -14.38 12.68 -3.63
C ALA A 196 -15.33 11.55 -3.20
N ALA A 197 -16.60 11.86 -2.97
CA ALA A 197 -17.62 10.88 -2.61
C ALA A 197 -17.92 9.88 -3.75
N GLU A 198 -17.85 10.32 -5.01
CA GLU A 198 -18.09 9.47 -6.19
C GLU A 198 -17.00 8.40 -6.32
N TYR A 199 -15.74 8.79 -6.09
CA TYR A 199 -14.56 7.95 -6.28
C TYR A 199 -13.99 7.40 -4.97
N PHE A 200 -14.72 7.46 -3.87
CA PHE A 200 -14.29 7.00 -2.56
C PHE A 200 -13.78 5.55 -2.56
N PHE A 201 -14.42 4.68 -3.37
CA PHE A 201 -14.08 3.25 -3.50
C PHE A 201 -13.16 2.91 -4.67
N ASP A 202 -12.75 3.90 -5.46
CA ASP A 202 -11.73 3.71 -6.48
C ASP A 202 -10.35 4.05 -5.91
N PRO A 203 -9.36 3.16 -6.05
CA PRO A 203 -8.04 3.38 -5.47
C PRO A 203 -7.25 4.43 -6.24
N SER A 204 -6.64 5.35 -5.49
CA SER A 204 -5.44 6.05 -5.94
C SER A 204 -4.21 5.22 -5.54
N VAL A 205 -3.20 5.20 -6.41
CA VAL A 205 -2.02 4.34 -6.31
C VAL A 205 -0.75 5.18 -6.23
N GLY A 206 0.08 4.95 -5.22
CA GLY A 206 1.39 5.59 -5.11
C GLY A 206 2.35 5.10 -6.19
N ILE A 207 2.69 3.82 -6.11
CA ILE A 207 3.63 3.14 -7.00
C ILE A 207 2.95 1.89 -7.56
N ASN A 208 2.97 1.75 -8.89
CA ASN A 208 2.42 0.63 -9.61
C ASN A 208 3.50 -0.03 -10.47
N VAL A 209 3.68 -1.35 -10.33
CA VAL A 209 4.72 -2.13 -11.01
C VAL A 209 4.08 -3.32 -11.72
N TYR A 210 4.22 -3.36 -13.03
CA TYR A 210 3.73 -4.41 -13.90
C TYR A 210 4.83 -4.99 -14.77
N GLY A 211 4.69 -6.27 -15.08
CA GLY A 211 5.62 -7.02 -15.93
C GLY A 211 6.49 -7.93 -15.08
N SER A 212 7.71 -8.20 -15.54
CA SER A 212 8.56 -9.22 -14.92
C SER A 212 9.94 -8.71 -14.54
N ASP A 213 10.54 -9.31 -13.52
CA ASP A 213 11.93 -9.06 -13.13
C ASP A 213 12.28 -7.59 -12.81
N ASN A 214 11.28 -6.74 -12.53
CA ASN A 214 11.52 -5.35 -12.15
C ASN A 214 12.08 -5.28 -10.72
N ASN A 215 13.09 -4.45 -10.50
CA ASN A 215 13.70 -4.23 -9.19
C ASN A 215 13.44 -2.78 -8.73
N VAL A 216 12.66 -2.63 -7.67
CA VAL A 216 12.32 -1.33 -7.08
C VAL A 216 12.95 -1.22 -5.70
N THR A 217 13.63 -0.11 -5.43
CA THR A 217 14.12 0.26 -4.10
C THR A 217 13.46 1.57 -3.68
N LEU A 218 12.79 1.56 -2.54
CA LEU A 218 12.18 2.74 -1.91
C LEU A 218 12.91 3.02 -0.59
N ASP A 219 13.79 4.02 -0.62
CA ASP A 219 14.54 4.48 0.56
C ASP A 219 13.77 5.53 1.38
N GLY A 220 12.88 6.28 0.74
CA GLY A 220 11.94 7.17 1.45
C GLY A 220 10.78 6.40 2.09
N LYS A 221 10.03 7.07 2.97
CA LYS A 221 8.86 6.47 3.61
C LYS A 221 7.67 6.45 2.64
N LEU A 222 6.94 5.34 2.61
CA LEU A 222 5.63 5.27 1.97
C LEU A 222 4.56 5.62 3.00
N THR A 223 3.85 6.72 2.83
CA THR A 223 2.73 7.12 3.69
C THR A 223 1.42 6.98 2.93
N VAL A 224 0.44 6.29 3.52
CA VAL A 224 -0.90 6.12 2.97
C VAL A 224 -1.92 6.55 4.01
N VAL A 225 -2.82 7.44 3.61
CA VAL A 225 -3.93 7.91 4.42
C VAL A 225 -5.20 7.21 3.93
N SER A 226 -6.00 6.72 4.87
CA SER A 226 -7.25 6.02 4.60
C SER A 226 -8.36 6.60 5.47
N ASP A 227 -9.37 7.15 4.82
CA ASP A 227 -10.54 7.69 5.53
C ASP A 227 -11.64 6.65 5.75
N SER A 228 -12.45 6.86 6.79
CA SER A 228 -13.59 6.05 7.16
C SER A 228 -14.81 6.94 7.38
N GLU A 229 -15.86 6.70 6.60
CA GLU A 229 -17.13 7.40 6.73
C GLU A 229 -18.11 6.58 7.55
N VAL A 230 -18.46 7.09 8.74
CA VAL A 230 -19.31 6.38 9.72
C VAL A 230 -20.75 6.89 9.73
N THR A 231 -21.69 5.98 9.95
CA THR A 231 -23.12 6.26 10.10
C THR A 231 -23.63 5.77 11.45
N SER A 232 -24.89 6.05 11.75
CA SER A 232 -25.55 5.55 12.97
C SER A 232 -25.43 4.04 13.08
N ARG A 233 -24.94 3.58 14.22
CA ARG A 233 -24.78 2.16 14.52
C ARG A 233 -26.13 1.43 14.55
N GLN A 234 -26.18 0.26 13.93
CA GLN A 234 -27.35 -0.61 13.89
C GLN A 234 -26.94 -2.06 14.19
N SER A 235 -27.78 -2.77 14.93
CA SER A 235 -27.50 -4.16 15.31
C SER A 235 -27.30 -5.05 14.07
N ASN A 236 -26.23 -5.84 14.07
CA ASN A 236 -25.83 -6.76 12.99
C ASN A 236 -25.53 -6.10 11.64
N LEU A 237 -25.24 -4.80 11.61
CA LEU A 237 -24.83 -4.07 10.42
C LEU A 237 -23.49 -3.38 10.65
N PHE A 238 -22.69 -3.24 9.59
CA PHE A 238 -21.45 -2.48 9.63
C PHE A 238 -21.72 -0.99 9.79
N ASP A 239 -20.86 -0.28 10.51
CA ASP A 239 -21.11 1.11 10.90
C ASP A 239 -20.78 2.15 9.81
N GLY A 240 -20.24 1.73 8.67
CA GLY A 240 -19.83 2.67 7.63
C GLY A 240 -19.06 2.03 6.49
N SER A 241 -18.30 2.88 5.79
CA SER A 241 -17.52 2.52 4.61
C SER A 241 -16.12 3.12 4.70
N ALA A 242 -15.11 2.37 4.24
CA ALA A 242 -13.72 2.83 4.22
C ALA A 242 -13.26 3.18 2.80
N GLU A 243 -12.43 4.21 2.70
CA GLU A 243 -11.81 4.68 1.47
C GLU A 243 -10.85 3.61 0.93
N LYS A 244 -10.77 3.50 -0.41
CA LYS A 244 -9.73 2.68 -1.04
C LYS A 244 -8.56 3.56 -1.48
N THR A 245 -7.39 3.21 -0.96
CA THR A 245 -6.09 3.73 -1.38
C THR A 245 -5.07 2.59 -1.38
N SER A 246 -4.10 2.66 -2.29
CA SER A 246 -2.98 1.72 -2.35
C SER A 246 -1.67 2.49 -2.42
N GLY A 247 -0.72 2.14 -1.56
CA GLY A 247 0.62 2.72 -1.61
C GLY A 247 1.45 2.05 -2.70
N LEU A 248 1.43 0.71 -2.73
CA LEU A 248 2.25 -0.10 -3.64
C LEU A 248 1.41 -1.24 -4.24
N VAL A 249 1.45 -1.37 -5.56
CA VAL A 249 0.86 -2.49 -6.30
C VAL A 249 1.95 -3.13 -7.17
N VAL A 250 2.12 -4.45 -7.04
CA VAL A 250 3.13 -5.24 -7.77
C VAL A 250 2.45 -6.45 -8.38
N ILE A 251 2.43 -6.53 -9.71
CA ILE A 251 1.72 -7.59 -10.44
C ILE A 251 2.63 -8.14 -11.55
N GLY A 252 2.83 -9.45 -11.52
CA GLY A 252 3.65 -10.20 -12.47
C GLY A 252 4.69 -11.06 -11.74
N ASP A 253 5.66 -11.60 -12.47
CA ASP A 253 6.59 -12.59 -11.92
C ASP A 253 8.01 -12.02 -11.78
N GLY A 254 8.75 -12.45 -10.75
CA GLY A 254 10.16 -12.07 -10.58
C GLY A 254 10.39 -10.61 -10.13
N ASN A 255 9.34 -9.79 -9.97
CA ASN A 255 9.52 -8.43 -9.48
C ASN A 255 9.99 -8.46 -8.03
N THR A 256 10.91 -7.56 -7.67
CA THR A 256 11.46 -7.40 -6.33
C THR A 256 11.28 -5.94 -5.90
N VAL A 257 10.66 -5.72 -4.74
CA VAL A 257 10.56 -4.38 -4.13
C VAL A 257 11.17 -4.38 -2.74
N ASN A 258 12.17 -3.53 -2.53
CA ASN A 258 12.81 -3.28 -1.24
C ASN A 258 12.30 -1.97 -0.67
N MET A 259 11.53 -2.02 0.42
CA MET A 259 11.02 -0.84 1.14
C MET A 259 11.91 -0.57 2.36
N ASN A 260 12.99 0.17 2.13
CA ASN A 260 13.97 0.52 3.15
C ASN A 260 13.50 1.65 4.07
N GLY A 261 12.67 2.57 3.56
CA GLY A 261 12.06 3.63 4.38
C GLY A 261 10.82 3.20 5.17
N GLY A 262 10.35 1.96 4.97
CA GLY A 262 9.17 1.42 5.65
C GLY A 262 7.83 1.98 5.14
N LEU A 263 6.79 1.84 5.98
CA LEU A 263 5.41 2.18 5.64
C LEU A 263 4.77 2.97 6.79
N GLU A 264 3.88 3.90 6.48
CA GLU A 264 3.00 4.54 7.45
C GLU A 264 1.58 4.51 6.93
N LEU A 265 0.70 3.88 7.70
CA LEU A 265 -0.73 3.89 7.46
C LEU A 265 -1.40 4.76 8.50
N ILE A 266 -2.12 5.78 8.04
CA ILE A 266 -2.84 6.73 8.88
C ILE A 266 -4.33 6.57 8.63
N GLY A 267 -5.08 6.29 9.68
CA GLY A 267 -6.54 6.26 9.66
C GLY A 267 -7.14 7.64 9.94
N GLU A 268 -8.14 8.01 9.15
CA GLU A 268 -8.97 9.21 9.37
C GLU A 268 -10.45 8.82 9.48
N LYS A 269 -11.25 9.70 10.07
CA LYS A 269 -12.69 9.52 10.20
C LYS A 269 -13.47 10.74 9.72
N ASN A 270 -14.48 10.50 8.90
CA ASN A 270 -15.45 11.48 8.40
C ASN A 270 -14.78 12.70 7.76
N ALA A 271 -13.79 12.45 6.91
CA ALA A 271 -13.04 13.52 6.28
C ALA A 271 -13.73 14.09 5.03
N LEU A 272 -14.71 13.38 4.43
CA LEU A 272 -15.53 13.93 3.34
C LEU A 272 -16.38 15.11 3.83
N ALA A 273 -16.60 16.09 2.94
CA ALA A 273 -17.50 17.22 3.21
C ALA A 273 -18.95 16.77 3.50
N ASP A 274 -19.44 15.75 2.78
CA ASP A 274 -20.68 15.01 3.07
C ASP A 274 -20.50 13.52 2.73
N GLY A 275 -20.07 12.74 3.72
CA GLY A 275 -19.96 11.28 3.57
C GLY A 275 -21.22 10.50 3.91
N SER A 276 -22.38 11.14 4.12
CA SER A 276 -23.58 10.45 4.60
C SER A 276 -24.06 9.32 3.69
N GLN A 277 -23.98 9.52 2.37
CA GLN A 277 -24.32 8.48 1.38
C GLN A 277 -23.29 7.36 1.40
N VAL A 278 -22.00 7.69 1.37
CA VAL A 278 -20.89 6.73 1.43
C VAL A 278 -20.99 5.87 2.69
N ALA A 279 -21.19 6.48 3.86
CA ALA A 279 -21.36 5.80 5.13
C ALA A 279 -22.59 4.86 5.13
N SER A 280 -23.68 5.25 4.46
CA SER A 280 -24.91 4.45 4.41
C SER A 280 -24.78 3.13 3.64
N LEU A 281 -23.73 2.98 2.82
CA LEU A 281 -23.48 1.77 2.04
C LEU A 281 -22.99 0.59 2.90
N ARG A 282 -22.41 0.86 4.08
CA ARG A 282 -22.03 -0.16 5.07
C ARG A 282 -21.19 -1.29 4.47
N THR A 283 -20.13 -0.95 3.73
CA THR A 283 -19.41 -1.88 2.84
C THR A 283 -18.55 -2.92 3.55
N GLY A 284 -18.43 -2.85 4.89
CA GLY A 284 -17.69 -3.81 5.70
C GLY A 284 -16.40 -3.21 6.26
N TYR A 285 -15.41 -4.07 6.47
CA TYR A 285 -14.09 -3.66 6.93
C TYR A 285 -13.37 -2.80 5.90
N SER A 286 -12.46 -1.96 6.39
CA SER A 286 -11.41 -1.43 5.53
C SER A 286 -10.54 -2.57 5.01
N TYR A 287 -10.70 -2.89 3.74
CA TYR A 287 -9.70 -3.63 2.95
C TYR A 287 -8.84 -2.64 2.17
N THR A 288 -8.35 -1.59 2.83
CA THR A 288 -7.36 -0.67 2.28
C THR A 288 -6.10 -1.49 2.04
N SER A 289 -6.03 -2.14 0.88
CA SER A 289 -4.94 -3.01 0.46
C SER A 289 -3.78 -2.09 0.07
N VAL A 290 -3.12 -1.54 1.10
CA VAL A 290 -2.03 -0.57 1.02
C VAL A 290 -0.88 -1.15 0.20
N ILE A 291 -0.59 -2.44 0.41
CA ILE A 291 0.37 -3.19 -0.40
C ILE A 291 -0.37 -4.37 -1.03
N VAL A 292 -0.30 -4.48 -2.35
CA VAL A 292 -0.79 -5.63 -3.12
C VAL A 292 0.36 -6.24 -3.89
N VAL A 293 0.57 -7.55 -3.72
CA VAL A 293 1.60 -8.31 -4.42
C VAL A 293 0.97 -9.57 -5.00
N SER A 294 1.13 -9.79 -6.29
CA SER A 294 0.63 -10.98 -7.01
C SER A 294 1.63 -11.43 -8.08
N GLY A 295 1.62 -12.72 -8.37
CA GLY A 295 2.62 -13.44 -9.17
C GLY A 295 3.84 -13.81 -8.34
N GLU A 296 4.83 -14.49 -8.93
CA GLU A 296 6.07 -14.90 -8.26
C GLU A 296 7.01 -13.70 -7.96
N SER A 297 6.44 -12.61 -7.41
CA SER A 297 7.08 -11.36 -7.01
C SER A 297 7.33 -11.32 -5.50
N SER A 298 8.28 -10.49 -5.07
CA SER A 298 8.71 -10.37 -3.67
C SER A 298 8.72 -8.92 -3.19
N VAL A 299 8.16 -8.66 -2.01
CA VAL A 299 8.26 -7.38 -1.30
C VAL A 299 8.95 -7.57 0.04
N TYR A 300 9.98 -6.77 0.30
CA TYR A 300 10.76 -6.76 1.53
C TYR A 300 10.51 -5.45 2.29
N LEU A 301 9.89 -5.54 3.48
CA LEU A 301 9.75 -4.43 4.42
C LEU A 301 10.97 -4.39 5.33
N ASN A 302 11.90 -3.47 5.06
CA ASN A 302 13.18 -3.37 5.76
C ASN A 302 13.25 -2.21 6.76
N GLY A 303 12.40 -1.20 6.60
CA GLY A 303 12.29 -0.04 7.50
C GLY A 303 11.13 -0.12 8.49
N ASP A 304 10.95 0.96 9.25
CA ASP A 304 9.91 1.05 10.26
C ASP A 304 8.52 1.19 9.63
N THR A 305 7.61 0.30 10.02
CA THR A 305 6.20 0.35 9.65
C THR A 305 5.35 0.81 10.82
N THR A 306 4.56 1.87 10.63
CA THR A 306 3.68 2.43 11.66
C THR A 306 2.23 2.43 11.21
N ILE A 307 1.31 2.08 12.10
CA ILE A 307 -0.14 2.19 11.89
C ILE A 307 -0.71 2.99 13.05
N SER A 308 -1.41 4.09 12.75
CA SER A 308 -1.92 5.04 13.75
C SER A 308 -3.17 5.78 13.27
N GLY A 309 -3.89 6.45 14.18
CA GLY A 309 -5.05 7.29 13.86
C GLY A 309 -6.39 6.60 14.11
N GLU A 310 -7.42 7.02 13.36
CA GLU A 310 -8.80 6.57 13.55
C GLU A 310 -9.19 5.46 12.56
N PHE A 311 -9.52 4.26 13.07
CA PHE A 311 -10.04 3.14 12.27
C PHE A 311 -11.38 2.63 12.84
N PRO A 312 -12.43 3.46 12.83
CA PRO A 312 -13.69 3.16 13.51
C PRO A 312 -14.46 1.96 12.91
N LEU A 313 -14.06 1.48 11.73
CA LEU A 313 -14.63 0.32 11.04
C LEU A 313 -13.75 -0.93 11.15
N GLY A 314 -12.57 -0.80 11.76
CA GLY A 314 -11.50 -1.78 11.63
C GLY A 314 -10.84 -1.80 10.26
N PHE A 315 -9.75 -2.57 10.17
CA PHE A 315 -9.06 -2.83 8.91
C PHE A 315 -8.53 -4.26 8.88
N ALA A 316 -8.38 -4.79 7.68
CA ALA A 316 -7.93 -6.14 7.42
C ALA A 316 -7.22 -6.24 6.08
N GLY A 317 -6.23 -7.14 5.97
CA GLY A 317 -5.51 -7.35 4.72
C GLY A 317 -4.87 -6.07 4.18
N VAL A 318 -4.30 -5.25 5.07
CA VAL A 318 -3.52 -4.05 4.73
C VAL A 318 -2.41 -4.41 3.74
N ILE A 319 -1.84 -5.61 3.92
CA ILE A 319 -0.93 -6.22 2.95
C ILE A 319 -1.57 -7.50 2.42
N ARG A 320 -1.77 -7.54 1.11
CA ARG A 320 -2.35 -8.67 0.38
C ARG A 320 -1.29 -9.31 -0.51
N VAL A 321 -1.07 -10.62 -0.34
CA VAL A 321 -0.03 -11.39 -1.02
C VAL A 321 -0.66 -12.59 -1.70
N GLN A 322 -0.57 -12.70 -3.02
CA GLN A 322 -1.34 -13.70 -3.79
C GLN A 322 -0.47 -14.38 -4.84
N ASP A 323 -0.96 -15.49 -5.38
CA ASP A 323 -0.42 -16.14 -6.57
C ASP A 323 1.10 -16.41 -6.48
N LYS A 324 1.53 -17.05 -5.38
CA LYS A 324 2.93 -17.37 -5.04
C LYS A 324 3.84 -16.20 -4.70
N ALA A 325 3.30 -14.99 -4.54
CA ALA A 325 4.07 -13.84 -4.09
C ALA A 325 4.66 -14.04 -2.69
N LEU A 326 5.71 -13.28 -2.38
CA LEU A 326 6.38 -13.24 -1.08
C LEU A 326 6.25 -11.84 -0.45
N LEU A 327 5.88 -11.81 0.82
CA LEU A 327 6.13 -10.69 1.73
C LEU A 327 7.14 -11.12 2.79
N GLU A 328 8.19 -10.35 3.00
CA GLU A 328 9.14 -10.53 4.10
C GLU A 328 9.29 -9.23 4.91
N ILE A 329 9.06 -9.31 6.22
CA ILE A 329 9.47 -8.27 7.19
C ILE A 329 10.89 -8.60 7.62
N GLY A 330 11.84 -7.74 7.26
CA GLY A 330 13.27 -7.93 7.49
C GLY A 330 13.64 -7.94 8.97
N SER A 331 14.77 -8.57 9.33
CA SER A 331 15.20 -8.76 10.72
C SER A 331 15.49 -7.48 11.50
N GLY A 332 15.76 -6.37 10.81
CA GLY A 332 15.96 -5.06 11.42
C GLY A 332 14.72 -4.16 11.37
N ALA A 333 13.62 -4.63 10.77
CA ALA A 333 12.41 -3.85 10.59
C ALA A 333 11.47 -3.99 11.80
N THR A 334 10.71 -2.94 12.07
CA THR A 334 9.61 -2.96 13.02
C THR A 334 8.27 -2.76 12.32
N LEU A 335 7.21 -3.37 12.83
CA LEU A 335 5.83 -3.06 12.49
C LEU A 335 5.08 -2.79 13.78
N THR A 336 4.63 -1.56 13.98
CA THR A 336 4.01 -1.12 15.24
C THR A 336 2.64 -0.49 15.00
N MET A 337 1.63 -0.99 15.69
CA MET A 337 0.34 -0.32 15.86
C MET A 337 0.39 0.52 17.14
N GLN A 338 0.32 1.83 17.02
CA GLN A 338 0.37 2.78 18.14
C GLN A 338 -0.61 3.93 17.90
N ASP A 339 -0.99 4.65 18.96
CA ASP A 339 -1.86 5.83 18.85
C ASP A 339 -3.14 5.55 18.03
N ILE A 340 -3.81 4.44 18.33
CA ILE A 340 -5.07 4.05 17.71
C ILE A 340 -6.22 4.62 18.53
N ASP A 341 -6.91 5.62 17.99
CA ASP A 341 -7.96 6.37 18.69
C ASP A 341 -9.32 5.66 18.66
N SER A 342 -9.59 4.88 17.59
CA SER A 342 -10.79 4.05 17.49
C SER A 342 -10.52 2.79 16.67
N PHE A 343 -11.03 1.66 17.16
CA PHE A 343 -10.92 0.34 16.55
C PHE A 343 -12.11 -0.52 17.00
N GLU A 344 -13.28 -0.36 16.35
CA GLU A 344 -14.54 -1.02 16.70
C GLU A 344 -15.06 -1.91 15.53
N HIS A 345 -15.56 -3.11 15.84
CA HIS A 345 -15.99 -4.15 14.89
C HIS A 345 -17.28 -4.81 15.39
N HIS A 346 -18.42 -4.23 15.07
CA HIS A 346 -19.67 -4.74 15.63
C HIS A 346 -20.06 -6.12 15.05
N GLY A 347 -19.85 -7.18 15.84
CA GLY A 347 -20.48 -8.50 15.68
C GLY A 347 -19.77 -9.46 14.71
N THR A 348 -18.62 -9.10 14.16
CA THR A 348 -17.84 -9.96 13.25
C THR A 348 -16.35 -9.87 13.53
N ARG A 349 -15.64 -11.00 13.41
CA ARG A 349 -14.20 -11.08 13.67
C ARG A 349 -13.43 -10.34 12.58
N THR A 350 -12.59 -9.38 12.97
CA THR A 350 -11.63 -8.72 12.06
C THR A 350 -10.62 -9.74 11.53
N PRO A 351 -10.50 -9.88 10.20
CA PRO A 351 -9.39 -10.61 9.62
C PRO A 351 -8.05 -9.96 9.97
N GLU A 352 -6.98 -10.71 9.81
CA GLU A 352 -5.62 -10.33 10.18
C GLU A 352 -5.07 -9.17 9.34
N LEU A 353 -4.02 -8.52 9.88
CA LEU A 353 -3.32 -7.41 9.24
C LEU A 353 -2.82 -7.77 7.83
N THR A 354 -2.28 -8.98 7.68
CA THR A 354 -1.76 -9.49 6.42
C THR A 354 -2.60 -10.67 5.94
N TYR A 355 -2.82 -10.75 4.62
CA TYR A 355 -3.61 -11.80 3.99
C TYR A 355 -2.82 -12.45 2.87
N ALA A 356 -2.76 -13.78 2.86
CA ALA A 356 -2.16 -14.55 1.78
C ALA A 356 -3.06 -15.66 1.27
N ASP A 357 -3.05 -15.86 -0.06
CA ASP A 357 -3.70 -16.99 -0.73
C ASP A 357 -2.93 -17.49 -1.96
N SER A 358 -3.47 -18.53 -2.61
CA SER A 358 -2.97 -19.04 -3.89
C SER A 358 -1.46 -19.36 -3.92
N GLY A 359 -0.94 -19.98 -2.87
CA GLY A 359 0.47 -20.38 -2.78
C GLY A 359 1.42 -19.28 -2.30
N ALA A 360 0.90 -18.10 -1.93
CA ALA A 360 1.70 -17.00 -1.42
C ALA A 360 2.38 -17.29 -0.06
N LYS A 361 3.38 -16.48 0.27
CA LYS A 361 4.19 -16.63 1.47
C LYS A 361 4.33 -15.32 2.23
N ILE A 362 4.09 -15.36 3.53
CA ILE A 362 4.35 -14.26 4.47
C ILE A 362 5.44 -14.72 5.46
N VAL A 363 6.47 -13.91 5.63
CA VAL A 363 7.58 -14.17 6.57
C VAL A 363 7.82 -12.97 7.46
N ASN A 364 7.75 -13.15 8.77
CA ASN A 364 8.25 -12.18 9.74
C ASN A 364 9.62 -12.61 10.26
N LYS A 365 10.67 -11.81 10.02
CA LYS A 365 11.98 -11.93 10.70
C LYS A 365 12.24 -10.80 11.70
N GLY A 366 11.47 -9.72 11.61
CA GLY A 366 11.61 -8.52 12.43
C GLY A 366 10.75 -8.53 13.69
N THR A 367 10.42 -7.33 14.15
CA THR A 367 9.60 -7.10 15.35
C THR A 367 8.23 -6.58 14.97
N VAL A 368 7.18 -7.31 15.32
CA VAL A 368 5.78 -6.91 15.10
C VAL A 368 5.12 -6.65 16.45
N GLU A 369 4.52 -5.48 16.63
CA GLU A 369 3.77 -5.07 17.81
C GLU A 369 2.39 -4.60 17.37
N ILE A 370 1.37 -5.40 17.66
CA ILE A 370 0.00 -5.19 17.20
C ILE A 370 -0.95 -5.20 18.40
N GLN A 371 -2.11 -4.55 18.25
CA GLN A 371 -3.14 -4.51 19.27
C GLN A 371 -4.51 -4.82 18.70
N ASN A 372 -5.27 -5.68 19.40
CA ASN A 372 -6.63 -6.15 19.08
C ASN A 372 -6.82 -6.82 17.70
N LEU A 373 -5.75 -7.00 16.94
CA LEU A 373 -5.73 -7.49 15.56
C LEU A 373 -4.72 -8.63 15.44
N GLY A 374 -5.04 -9.65 14.65
CA GLY A 374 -4.11 -10.74 14.36
C GLY A 374 -3.09 -10.38 13.28
N PHE A 375 -1.98 -11.14 13.18
CA PHE A 375 -0.90 -10.78 12.26
C PHE A 375 -1.13 -11.30 10.83
N ALA A 376 -1.29 -12.61 10.65
CA ALA A 376 -1.37 -13.20 9.30
C ALA A 376 -2.50 -14.22 9.14
N PHE A 377 -3.31 -14.00 8.10
CA PHE A 377 -4.28 -14.94 7.59
C PHE A 377 -3.75 -15.59 6.32
N VAL A 378 -3.50 -16.89 6.35
CA VAL A 378 -3.05 -17.68 5.20
C VAL A 378 -4.09 -18.73 4.83
N THR A 379 -4.55 -18.73 3.57
CA THR A 379 -5.58 -19.66 3.08
C THR A 379 -5.18 -20.33 1.77
N GLY A 380 -5.61 -21.58 1.58
CA GLY A 380 -5.35 -22.33 0.35
C GLY A 380 -4.06 -23.15 0.39
N GLU A 381 -4.01 -24.16 -0.48
CA GLU A 381 -2.88 -25.07 -0.59
C GLU A 381 -1.57 -24.33 -0.93
N ASN A 382 -0.47 -24.77 -0.33
CA ASN A 382 0.88 -24.21 -0.50
C ASN A 382 1.05 -22.75 -0.02
N THR A 383 0.00 -22.12 0.52
CA THR A 383 0.10 -20.80 1.14
C THR A 383 0.70 -20.91 2.53
N THR A 384 1.70 -20.09 2.86
CA THR A 384 2.47 -20.21 4.12
C THR A 384 2.62 -18.90 4.87
N GLY A 385 2.50 -18.95 6.20
CA GLY A 385 2.78 -17.85 7.12
C GLY A 385 3.84 -18.25 8.14
N ILE A 386 4.96 -17.54 8.22
CA ILE A 386 6.09 -17.93 9.06
C ILE A 386 6.48 -16.78 9.98
N ASN A 387 6.47 -17.01 11.29
CA ASN A 387 7.13 -16.14 12.25
C ASN A 387 8.50 -16.72 12.62
N SER A 388 9.56 -15.95 12.40
CA SER A 388 10.94 -16.24 12.82
C SER A 388 11.58 -15.11 13.63
N GLY A 389 10.90 -13.97 13.72
CA GLY A 389 11.24 -12.86 14.60
C GLY A 389 10.37 -12.84 15.85
N THR A 390 9.89 -11.66 16.24
CA THR A 390 9.01 -11.49 17.40
C THR A 390 7.67 -10.92 16.99
N ILE A 391 6.57 -11.45 17.54
CA ILE A 391 5.24 -10.86 17.44
C ILE A 391 4.69 -10.65 18.85
N SER A 392 4.37 -9.41 19.18
CA SER A 392 3.70 -8.99 20.41
C SER A 392 2.27 -8.58 20.09
N LEU A 393 1.30 -9.19 20.76
CA LEU A 393 -0.13 -8.89 20.62
C LEU A 393 -0.70 -8.38 21.94
N LEU A 394 -1.20 -7.16 21.95
CA LEU A 394 -1.96 -6.60 23.07
C LEU A 394 -3.45 -6.72 22.82
N GLN A 395 -4.20 -7.17 23.84
CA GLN A 395 -5.66 -7.20 23.82
C GLN A 395 -6.17 -6.27 24.93
N ASN A 396 -6.76 -5.15 24.53
CA ASN A 396 -7.33 -4.11 25.40
C ASN A 396 -8.70 -3.60 24.88
N GLY A 397 -9.19 -4.11 23.75
CA GLY A 397 -10.46 -3.69 23.15
C GLY A 397 -11.70 -4.08 23.96
N LYS A 398 -12.69 -3.19 24.00
CA LYS A 398 -13.99 -3.41 24.65
C LYS A 398 -15.04 -4.04 23.73
N ASP A 399 -14.82 -4.01 22.43
CA ASP A 399 -15.68 -4.68 21.45
C ASP A 399 -15.73 -6.18 21.74
N PRO A 400 -16.90 -6.88 21.70
CA PRO A 400 -17.02 -8.32 21.88
C PRO A 400 -16.57 -9.23 20.72
N ALA A 401 -16.31 -8.65 19.54
CA ALA A 401 -15.79 -9.37 18.39
C ALA A 401 -14.29 -9.77 18.43
N PRO A 402 -13.33 -8.95 18.91
CA PRO A 402 -11.91 -9.21 18.83
C PRO A 402 -11.58 -10.43 19.66
N SER A 403 -11.21 -11.48 18.94
CA SER A 403 -10.47 -12.61 19.48
C SER A 403 -9.33 -12.84 18.51
N PRO A 404 -8.33 -11.94 18.51
CA PRO A 404 -7.26 -11.95 17.54
C PRO A 404 -6.51 -13.29 17.59
N ILE A 405 -6.19 -13.76 16.39
CA ILE A 405 -5.38 -14.95 16.16
C ILE A 405 -4.06 -14.45 15.58
N VAL A 406 -2.93 -14.77 16.20
CA VAL A 406 -1.64 -14.27 15.70
C VAL A 406 -1.37 -14.82 14.30
N LEU A 407 -1.45 -16.15 14.11
CA LEU A 407 -1.34 -16.78 12.80
C LEU A 407 -2.53 -17.72 12.55
N LEU A 408 -3.30 -17.47 11.50
CA LEU A 408 -4.46 -18.26 11.10
C LEU A 408 -4.20 -18.95 9.75
N ALA A 409 -4.25 -20.28 9.73
CA ALA A 409 -4.16 -21.10 8.53
C ALA A 409 -5.50 -21.78 8.22
N THR A 410 -6.00 -21.63 6.98
CA THR A 410 -7.25 -22.29 6.56
C THR A 410 -7.15 -22.95 5.18
N ASN A 411 -8.06 -23.89 4.90
CA ASN A 411 -8.27 -24.50 3.59
C ASN A 411 -6.99 -25.08 2.94
N GLY A 412 -6.19 -25.82 3.70
CA GLY A 412 -4.93 -26.40 3.22
C GLY A 412 -3.70 -25.51 3.41
N GLY A 413 -3.86 -24.32 3.99
CA GLY A 413 -2.76 -23.43 4.33
C GLY A 413 -1.90 -23.96 5.49
N SER A 414 -0.73 -23.35 5.67
CA SER A 414 0.14 -23.67 6.82
C SER A 414 0.73 -22.45 7.49
N ALA A 415 0.76 -22.44 8.82
CA ALA A 415 1.47 -21.41 9.58
C ALA A 415 2.48 -22.00 10.56
N THR A 416 3.65 -21.37 10.67
CA THR A 416 4.77 -21.85 11.49
C THR A 416 5.28 -20.74 12.40
N ASN A 417 5.41 -21.03 13.69
CA ASN A 417 6.16 -20.21 14.63
C ASN A 417 7.52 -20.87 14.91
N ALA A 418 8.58 -20.20 14.48
CA ALA A 418 9.99 -20.49 14.78
C ALA A 418 10.68 -19.34 15.53
N GLY A 419 9.92 -18.31 15.90
CA GLY A 419 10.37 -17.17 16.68
C GLY A 419 9.63 -17.09 18.01
N THR A 420 9.38 -15.87 18.47
CA THR A 420 8.62 -15.61 19.71
C THR A 420 7.27 -14.98 19.39
N ILE A 421 6.21 -15.52 19.97
CA ILE A 421 4.90 -14.91 20.05
C ILE A 421 4.61 -14.60 21.51
N THR A 422 4.30 -13.34 21.82
CA THR A 422 3.87 -12.90 23.15
C THR A 422 2.51 -12.25 23.05
N GLY A 423 1.51 -12.77 23.77
CA GLY A 423 0.17 -12.19 23.82
C GLY A 423 -0.20 -11.76 25.23
N LYS A 424 -0.78 -10.57 25.41
CA LYS A 424 -1.19 -10.06 26.72
C LYS A 424 -2.59 -9.45 26.68
N VAL A 425 -3.48 -9.95 27.53
CA VAL A 425 -4.77 -9.32 27.80
C VAL A 425 -4.58 -8.26 28.89
N THR A 426 -4.45 -7.00 28.47
CA THR A 426 -4.10 -5.89 29.37
C THR A 426 -5.32 -5.22 30.01
N GLU A 427 -6.51 -5.44 29.47
CA GLU A 427 -7.78 -4.99 30.07
C GLU A 427 -8.73 -6.18 30.25
N GLN A 428 -9.15 -6.46 31.48
CA GLN A 428 -10.06 -7.56 31.82
C GLN A 428 -11.42 -7.52 31.12
N HIS A 429 -11.89 -6.34 30.71
CA HIS A 429 -13.15 -6.24 29.94
C HIS A 429 -13.04 -6.77 28.50
N SER A 430 -11.84 -7.15 28.06
CA SER A 430 -11.52 -7.70 26.74
C SER A 430 -11.61 -9.22 26.70
N VAL A 431 -12.05 -9.83 27.81
CA VAL A 431 -12.38 -11.25 27.89
C VAL A 431 -13.90 -11.39 27.69
N PHE A 432 -14.30 -12.22 26.73
CA PHE A 432 -15.69 -12.30 26.30
C PHE A 432 -16.31 -13.68 26.46
N ASN A 433 -17.55 -13.69 26.96
CA ASN A 433 -18.51 -14.72 26.65
C ASN A 433 -19.23 -14.30 25.35
N LYS A 434 -18.89 -14.94 24.23
CA LYS A 434 -19.45 -14.61 22.92
C LYS A 434 -20.97 -14.88 22.88
N TYR A 435 -21.45 -15.95 23.50
CA TYR A 435 -22.89 -16.25 23.57
C TYR A 435 -23.69 -15.17 24.29
N SER A 436 -23.17 -14.61 25.39
CA SER A 436 -23.85 -13.52 26.11
C SER A 436 -23.95 -12.22 25.30
N THR A 437 -23.11 -12.09 24.26
CA THR A 437 -23.11 -10.95 23.34
C THR A 437 -23.85 -11.23 22.03
N GLY A 438 -24.48 -12.41 21.91
CA GLY A 438 -25.18 -12.84 20.69
C GLY A 438 -24.26 -13.19 19.53
N THR A 439 -22.97 -13.42 19.79
CA THR A 439 -21.96 -13.75 18.78
C THR A 439 -21.43 -15.18 18.98
N SER A 440 -20.80 -15.73 17.94
CA SER A 440 -20.03 -16.97 18.04
C SER A 440 -18.93 -16.99 16.99
N ASN A 441 -17.82 -17.66 17.26
CA ASN A 441 -16.72 -17.79 16.31
C ASN A 441 -16.26 -19.26 16.23
N SER A 442 -16.19 -19.79 15.01
CA SER A 442 -15.76 -21.17 14.74
C SER A 442 -14.24 -21.35 14.78
N PHE A 443 -13.47 -20.26 14.84
CA PHE A 443 -12.01 -20.25 14.92
C PHE A 443 -11.48 -20.21 16.36
N ILE A 444 -12.35 -20.24 17.38
CA ILE A 444 -11.93 -20.18 18.78
C ILE A 444 -12.37 -21.44 19.52
N PHE A 445 -11.57 -21.84 20.51
CA PHE A 445 -11.78 -23.05 21.28
C PHE A 445 -13.02 -22.98 22.18
N ASN A 446 -13.15 -21.88 22.94
CA ASN A 446 -14.21 -21.72 23.91
C ASN A 446 -14.92 -20.36 23.71
N ASN A 447 -16.20 -20.42 23.32
CA ASN A 447 -17.02 -19.22 23.15
C ASN A 447 -17.51 -18.64 24.49
N ASP A 448 -17.41 -19.37 25.61
CA ASP A 448 -17.77 -18.84 26.94
C ASP A 448 -16.67 -17.93 27.53
N VAL A 449 -15.41 -18.13 27.11
CA VAL A 449 -14.25 -17.33 27.53
C VAL A 449 -13.25 -17.22 26.39
N SER A 450 -13.20 -16.07 25.73
CA SER A 450 -12.33 -15.83 24.58
C SER A 450 -11.59 -14.51 24.70
N SER A 451 -10.29 -14.53 24.39
CA SER A 451 -9.48 -13.31 24.26
C SER A 451 -8.46 -13.41 23.12
N ILE A 452 -7.39 -14.20 23.26
CA ILE A 452 -6.26 -14.24 22.33
C ILE A 452 -5.91 -15.68 21.97
N THR A 453 -5.54 -15.89 20.70
CA THR A 453 -5.05 -17.19 20.25
C THR A 453 -3.70 -17.02 19.55
N GLY A 454 -2.74 -17.89 19.84
CA GLY A 454 -1.46 -17.93 19.15
C GLY A 454 -1.63 -18.39 17.69
N LEU A 455 -1.80 -19.70 17.50
CA LEU A 455 -1.92 -20.29 16.16
C LEU A 455 -3.25 -21.04 16.01
N VAL A 456 -3.88 -20.90 14.84
CA VAL A 456 -5.08 -21.67 14.47
C VAL A 456 -4.92 -22.34 13.11
N ALA A 457 -5.27 -23.62 13.03
CA ALA A 457 -5.45 -24.35 11.78
C ALA A 457 -6.91 -24.81 11.64
N GLN A 458 -7.52 -24.55 10.48
CA GLN A 458 -8.87 -25.02 10.15
C GLN A 458 -8.95 -25.62 8.74
N SER A 459 -9.82 -26.62 8.55
CA SER A 459 -10.13 -27.18 7.22
C SER A 459 -8.91 -27.74 6.50
N ASN A 460 -8.37 -28.86 7.00
CA ASN A 460 -7.19 -29.55 6.45
C ASN A 460 -5.90 -28.72 6.47
N SER A 461 -5.74 -27.82 7.44
CA SER A 461 -4.57 -26.94 7.54
C SER A 461 -3.56 -27.45 8.56
N THR A 462 -2.34 -26.90 8.56
CA THR A 462 -1.27 -27.31 9.47
C THR A 462 -0.65 -26.12 10.19
N ILE A 463 -0.62 -26.16 11.52
CA ILE A 463 0.15 -25.21 12.34
C ILE A 463 1.28 -25.90 13.10
N ILE A 464 2.44 -25.25 13.14
CA ILE A 464 3.65 -25.80 13.77
C ILE A 464 4.26 -24.75 14.69
N ASN A 465 4.55 -25.13 15.94
CA ASN A 465 5.47 -24.41 16.81
C ASN A 465 6.77 -25.23 16.87
N THR A 466 7.84 -24.74 16.24
CA THR A 466 9.11 -25.48 16.11
C THR A 466 9.83 -25.62 17.45
N ASP A 467 10.90 -26.42 17.51
CA ASP A 467 11.78 -26.58 18.68
C ASP A 467 12.29 -25.27 19.30
N SER A 468 12.49 -24.26 18.45
CA SER A 468 12.92 -22.90 18.76
C SER A 468 11.77 -21.93 19.02
N GLY A 469 10.54 -22.34 18.67
CA GLY A 469 9.34 -21.54 18.81
C GLY A 469 8.89 -21.36 20.26
N ILE A 470 8.61 -20.11 20.62
CA ILE A 470 8.06 -19.72 21.92
C ILE A 470 6.69 -19.07 21.72
N ILE A 471 5.69 -19.54 22.45
CA ILE A 471 4.36 -18.92 22.55
C ILE A 471 4.09 -18.65 24.03
N ASP A 472 4.13 -17.39 24.44
CA ASP A 472 3.84 -16.96 25.80
C ASP A 472 2.57 -16.10 25.82
N LEU A 473 1.48 -16.61 26.41
CA LEU A 473 0.21 -15.89 26.48
C LEU A 473 -0.19 -15.62 27.93
N TYR A 474 -0.59 -14.38 28.20
CA TYR A 474 -0.95 -13.89 29.53
C TYR A 474 -2.38 -13.34 29.52
N GLY A 475 -3.20 -13.84 30.43
CA GLY A 475 -4.60 -13.45 30.59
C GLY A 475 -5.60 -14.56 30.25
N ARG A 476 -6.85 -14.37 30.69
CA ARG A 476 -7.94 -15.34 30.55
C ARG A 476 -8.44 -15.42 29.11
N GLY A 477 -8.92 -16.59 28.70
CA GLY A 477 -9.41 -16.88 27.35
C GLY A 477 -8.30 -17.12 26.33
N SER A 478 -7.10 -17.47 26.79
CA SER A 478 -5.90 -17.61 25.96
C SER A 478 -5.75 -19.04 25.40
N VAL A 479 -5.46 -19.14 24.11
CA VAL A 479 -5.26 -20.43 23.41
C VAL A 479 -3.90 -20.43 22.74
N GLY A 480 -3.01 -21.36 23.10
CA GLY A 480 -1.68 -21.47 22.49
C GLY A 480 -1.78 -21.89 21.02
N MET A 481 -2.23 -23.12 20.80
CA MET A 481 -2.46 -23.69 19.47
C MET A 481 -3.83 -24.37 19.37
N LEU A 482 -4.50 -24.24 18.21
CA LEU A 482 -5.81 -24.83 17.97
C LEU A 482 -5.92 -25.44 16.56
N ALA A 483 -6.27 -26.72 16.47
CA ALA A 483 -6.58 -27.38 15.21
C ALA A 483 -8.06 -27.82 15.16
N ILE A 484 -8.74 -27.50 14.05
CA ILE A 484 -10.17 -27.73 13.85
C ILE A 484 -10.40 -28.35 12.46
N ALA A 485 -11.41 -29.21 12.31
CA ALA A 485 -11.86 -29.77 11.03
C ALA A 485 -10.72 -30.38 10.21
N ASP A 486 -10.27 -31.58 10.62
CA ASP A 486 -9.24 -32.38 9.96
C ASP A 486 -7.88 -31.67 9.80
N SER A 487 -7.62 -30.69 10.66
CA SER A 487 -6.35 -29.95 10.71
C SER A 487 -5.36 -30.53 11.71
N THR A 488 -4.09 -30.17 11.58
CA THR A 488 -3.00 -30.62 12.44
C THR A 488 -2.37 -29.46 13.20
N ALA A 489 -2.11 -29.68 14.50
CA ALA A 489 -1.29 -28.81 15.32
C ALA A 489 -0.11 -29.61 15.88
N GLU A 490 1.11 -29.15 15.63
CA GLU A 490 2.35 -29.78 16.10
C GLU A 490 3.16 -28.81 16.96
N ASN A 491 3.40 -29.17 18.22
CA ASN A 491 4.26 -28.42 19.12
C ASN A 491 5.55 -29.20 19.42
N GLN A 492 6.68 -28.67 18.98
CA GLN A 492 8.04 -29.12 19.34
C GLN A 492 8.73 -28.13 20.29
N GLY A 493 8.24 -26.89 20.36
CA GLY A 493 8.77 -25.82 21.19
C GLY A 493 8.07 -25.63 22.52
N LYS A 494 8.11 -24.40 23.02
CA LYS A 494 7.54 -24.02 24.32
C LYS A 494 6.25 -23.24 24.16
N ILE A 495 5.24 -23.64 24.94
CA ILE A 495 4.00 -22.89 25.14
C ILE A 495 3.87 -22.61 26.63
N THR A 496 3.79 -21.32 27.00
CA THR A 496 3.52 -20.87 28.37
C THR A 496 2.19 -20.13 28.38
N LEU A 497 1.31 -20.53 29.29
CA LEU A 497 0.05 -19.82 29.54
C LEU A 497 0.00 -19.39 31.00
N ASP A 498 -0.22 -18.11 31.23
CA ASP A 498 -0.66 -17.60 32.53
C ASP A 498 -2.08 -17.08 32.41
N SER A 499 -3.03 -18.02 32.41
CA SER A 499 -4.46 -17.73 32.19
C SER A 499 -5.12 -16.98 33.35
N MET A 500 -4.41 -16.73 34.45
CA MET A 500 -4.90 -15.94 35.58
C MET A 500 -4.19 -14.59 35.73
N TRP A 501 -3.19 -14.33 34.89
CA TRP A 501 -2.49 -13.06 34.84
C TRP A 501 -3.45 -11.88 34.67
N VAL A 502 -3.12 -10.79 35.35
CA VAL A 502 -3.81 -9.49 35.26
C VAL A 502 -2.72 -8.43 35.16
N ASP A 503 -2.86 -7.50 34.22
CA ASP A 503 -1.91 -6.40 34.10
C ASP A 503 -1.93 -5.54 35.37
N ALA A 504 -0.76 -5.13 35.83
CA ALA A 504 -0.63 -4.35 37.06
C ALA A 504 -1.31 -2.96 36.96
N ASN A 505 -1.52 -2.47 35.74
CA ASN A 505 -2.16 -1.20 35.45
C ASN A 505 -3.63 -1.36 35.02
N ASP A 506 -4.17 -2.59 34.98
CA ASP A 506 -5.57 -2.82 34.62
C ASP A 506 -6.51 -2.25 35.68
N THR A 507 -7.39 -1.33 35.25
CA THR A 507 -8.43 -0.73 36.09
C THR A 507 -9.84 -1.18 35.70
N THR A 508 -9.94 -2.05 34.70
CA THR A 508 -11.21 -2.55 34.16
C THR A 508 -11.72 -3.76 34.95
N ALA A 509 -13.00 -4.08 34.78
CA ALA A 509 -13.63 -5.23 35.43
C ALA A 509 -13.92 -6.33 34.40
N MET A 510 -13.77 -7.59 34.81
CA MET A 510 -14.26 -8.72 34.02
C MET A 510 -15.77 -8.65 33.81
N ARG A 511 -16.21 -9.15 32.66
CA ARG A 511 -17.62 -9.32 32.31
C ARG A 511 -18.21 -10.57 32.97
N ASP A 512 -19.48 -10.84 32.69
CA ASP A 512 -20.20 -12.05 33.10
C ASP A 512 -19.58 -13.30 32.47
N ILE A 513 -18.56 -13.84 33.13
CA ILE A 513 -17.89 -15.08 32.75
C ILE A 513 -18.28 -16.18 33.74
N ALA A 514 -18.67 -17.35 33.22
CA ALA A 514 -19.36 -18.39 33.97
C ALA A 514 -18.46 -19.18 34.95
N SER A 515 -17.13 -19.08 34.80
CA SER A 515 -16.16 -19.78 35.65
C SER A 515 -15.12 -18.82 36.19
N ASN A 516 -14.43 -19.23 37.26
CA ASN A 516 -13.27 -18.58 37.87
C ASN A 516 -12.07 -19.55 37.98
N SER A 517 -12.14 -20.73 37.34
CA SER A 517 -11.09 -21.74 37.33
C SER A 517 -10.12 -21.52 36.17
N ALA A 518 -8.81 -21.64 36.44
CA ALA A 518 -7.77 -21.46 35.42
C ALA A 518 -7.90 -22.44 34.24
N ILE A 519 -8.40 -23.66 34.47
CA ILE A 519 -8.59 -24.68 33.43
C ILE A 519 -9.66 -24.29 32.41
N ASP A 520 -10.60 -23.42 32.79
CA ASP A 520 -11.67 -22.97 31.92
C ASP A 520 -11.24 -21.73 31.10
N PHE A 521 -10.04 -21.21 31.36
CA PHE A 521 -9.54 -19.94 30.85
C PHE A 521 -8.36 -20.06 29.89
N GLY A 522 -7.85 -21.26 29.63
CA GLY A 522 -6.88 -21.43 28.57
C GLY A 522 -6.53 -22.87 28.24
N THR A 523 -6.03 -23.06 27.03
CA THR A 523 -5.53 -24.35 26.54
C THR A 523 -4.24 -24.14 25.74
N GLY A 524 -3.26 -25.01 25.98
CA GLY A 524 -1.93 -24.99 25.35
C GLY A 524 -1.98 -25.43 23.91
#